data_AF-A0A2V7Z910-F1
#
_entry.id   AF-A0A2V7Z910-F1
#
_cell.length_a   1.000
_cell.length_b   1.000
_cell.length_c   1.000
_cell.angle_alpha   90.00
_cell.angle_beta   90.00
_cell.angle_gamma   90.00
#
_symmetry.space_group_name_H-M   'P 1'
#
loop_
_entity.id
_entity.type
_entity.pdbx_description
1 polymer ?
#
loop_
_entity_poly.entity_id
_entity_poly.type
_entity_poly.pdbx_seq_one_letter_code
_entity_poly.pdbx_strand_id
1 'polypeptide(L)'
;MRRKSRKKRQPAPTHRPIAKTARTESEPEAEGEEWVEWGGELIWAAGFTEGGTPYGLTLDEFRESNAIDAEARGAEWARARHDLLGRRAGRTASVDIGRVKFLGDGLCRKAFIANVEVRPDPGGLSDNYAVLLTRRDADRSFDDRVRFEARLLTYLASLDLPLRIPKILGLLSDGERPAIIETVVHGVPLDLRAGRQVRLRPWAVVAQVAASVHVLDATALSIPENPGWTTPGFKTRKDHALAELAQLEDRPEPLLRDIHAWALENLPPAEPSVLIHGDLLGQNILLALGEPPGLIDWERARLGDPAYDLAIVTRGVRKPFQIESGLDRLLEAYTAYGSEIRREQVHLYELCMLAGWYLESLHGRESRHPPEEYLNRLSGVFRRAVIRN
;
A
#
# COMPACT_ATOMS: atom_id res chain seq x y z
N MET A 1 -8.97 -37.87 45.74
CA MET A 1 -9.04 -37.96 44.26
C MET A 1 -9.23 -36.57 43.66
N ARG A 2 -8.18 -35.95 43.12
CA ARG A 2 -8.21 -34.62 42.48
C ARG A 2 -8.53 -34.75 40.98
N ARG A 3 -9.59 -34.11 40.50
CA ARG A 3 -9.91 -33.97 39.06
C ARG A 3 -8.98 -32.94 38.41
N LYS A 4 -8.22 -33.38 37.38
CA LYS A 4 -7.30 -32.54 36.60
C LYS A 4 -8.08 -31.65 35.60
N SER A 5 -7.85 -30.34 35.67
CA SER A 5 -8.26 -29.34 34.69
C SER A 5 -7.48 -29.51 33.38
N ARG A 6 -8.17 -29.67 32.26
CA ARG A 6 -7.61 -29.59 30.90
C ARG A 6 -7.65 -28.12 30.45
N LYS A 7 -6.54 -27.39 30.56
CA LYS A 7 -6.34 -26.12 29.86
C LYS A 7 -6.27 -26.38 28.35
N LYS A 8 -7.27 -25.92 27.59
CA LYS A 8 -7.17 -25.79 26.12
C LYS A 8 -6.06 -24.76 25.83
N ARG A 9 -4.98 -25.19 25.18
CA ARG A 9 -3.94 -24.31 24.64
C ARG A 9 -4.58 -23.45 23.54
N GLN A 10 -4.52 -22.13 23.69
CA GLN A 10 -4.81 -21.18 22.61
C GLN A 10 -3.71 -21.32 21.54
N PRO A 11 -4.03 -21.22 20.23
CA PRO A 11 -3.00 -21.15 19.22
C PRO A 11 -2.24 -19.83 19.35
N ALA A 12 -0.91 -19.92 19.31
CA ALA A 12 -0.01 -18.77 19.34
C ALA A 12 -0.28 -17.84 18.14
N PRO A 13 -0.05 -16.52 18.28
CA PRO A 13 -0.13 -15.60 17.16
C PRO A 13 0.84 -16.05 16.07
N THR A 14 0.33 -16.28 14.87
CA THR A 14 1.14 -16.54 13.69
C THR A 14 1.91 -15.27 13.34
N HIS A 15 3.11 -15.13 13.89
CA HIS A 15 4.14 -14.34 13.24
C HIS A 15 4.36 -14.97 11.87
N ARG A 16 3.99 -14.27 10.79
CA ARG A 16 4.49 -14.63 9.46
C ARG A 16 6.03 -14.65 9.60
N PRO A 17 6.70 -15.76 9.29
CA PRO A 17 8.15 -15.73 9.20
C PRO A 17 8.52 -14.66 8.17
N ILE A 18 9.47 -13.78 8.50
CA ILE A 18 10.13 -12.93 7.50
C ILE A 18 10.61 -13.91 6.43
N ALA A 19 10.01 -13.84 5.25
CA ALA A 19 10.20 -14.84 4.21
C ALA A 19 11.69 -14.89 3.83
N LYS A 20 12.25 -16.09 3.60
CA LYS A 20 13.63 -16.28 3.13
C LYS A 20 13.97 -15.41 1.91
N THR A 21 12.97 -15.09 1.09
CA THR A 21 13.05 -14.19 -0.07
C THR A 21 13.39 -12.75 0.29
N ALA A 22 12.90 -12.21 1.41
CA ALA A 22 13.20 -10.82 1.80
C ALA A 22 14.67 -10.61 2.20
N ARG A 23 15.33 -11.66 2.71
CA ARG A 23 16.78 -11.63 3.01
C ARG A 23 17.63 -11.64 1.75
N THR A 24 17.20 -12.34 0.69
CA THR A 24 17.95 -12.41 -0.58
C THR A 24 17.79 -11.15 -1.44
N GLU A 25 16.71 -10.39 -1.26
CA GLU A 25 16.47 -9.16 -2.01
C GLU A 25 16.97 -7.89 -1.31
N SER A 26 17.31 -7.96 -0.02
CA SER A 26 17.92 -6.85 0.71
C SER A 26 19.42 -6.75 0.43
N GLU A 27 20.03 -5.60 0.73
CA GLU A 27 21.48 -5.47 0.81
C GLU A 27 22.04 -6.54 1.77
N PRO A 28 23.09 -7.30 1.39
CA PRO A 28 23.67 -8.33 2.25
C PRO A 28 24.27 -7.73 3.52
N GLU A 29 24.32 -8.52 4.59
CA GLU A 29 24.98 -8.12 5.83
C GLU A 29 26.50 -8.32 5.70
N ALA A 30 27.27 -7.42 6.32
CA ALA A 30 28.70 -7.58 6.50
C ALA A 30 28.95 -8.59 7.63
N GLU A 31 28.92 -9.88 7.31
CA GLU A 31 29.18 -10.99 8.23
C GLU A 31 30.47 -11.74 7.82
N GLY A 32 31.24 -12.24 8.80
CA GLY A 32 32.40 -13.11 8.55
C GLY A 32 33.64 -12.77 9.40
N GLU A 33 34.59 -13.71 9.47
CA GLU A 33 35.87 -13.54 10.19
C GLU A 33 36.85 -12.57 9.48
N GLU A 34 36.50 -12.12 8.27
CA GLU A 34 37.29 -11.20 7.44
C GLU A 34 37.14 -9.73 7.89
N TRP A 35 36.22 -9.42 8.80
CA TRP A 35 35.99 -8.07 9.30
C TRP A 35 36.74 -7.80 10.60
N VAL A 36 37.53 -6.73 10.60
CA VAL A 36 38.39 -6.34 11.74
C VAL A 36 38.13 -4.88 12.11
N GLU A 37 37.94 -4.61 13.40
CA GLU A 37 37.88 -3.24 13.90
C GLU A 37 39.31 -2.69 14.08
N TRP A 38 39.62 -1.60 13.37
CA TRP A 38 40.94 -0.97 13.41
C TRP A 38 40.82 0.55 13.26
N GLY A 39 41.39 1.31 14.19
CA GLY A 39 41.36 2.78 14.13
C GLY A 39 39.98 3.42 14.30
N GLY A 40 38.99 2.68 14.81
CA GLY A 40 37.59 3.14 14.92
C GLY A 40 36.74 2.84 13.68
N GLU A 41 37.30 2.15 12.69
CA GLU A 41 36.60 1.73 11.47
C GLU A 41 36.55 0.21 11.39
N LEU A 42 35.51 -0.30 10.71
CA LEU A 42 35.39 -1.71 10.38
C LEU A 42 35.98 -1.94 8.98
N ILE A 43 37.01 -2.78 8.88
CA ILE A 43 37.78 -3.05 7.66
C ILE A 43 37.58 -4.50 7.24
N TRP A 44 37.20 -4.73 5.99
CA TRP A 44 37.28 -6.04 5.35
C TRP A 44 38.75 -6.30 5.02
N ALA A 45 39.40 -7.15 5.82
CA ALA A 45 40.83 -7.39 5.75
C ALA A 45 41.15 -8.37 4.62
N ALA A 46 41.68 -7.85 3.51
CA ALA A 46 42.25 -8.66 2.43
C ALA A 46 43.57 -9.33 2.88
N GLY A 47 44.20 -8.79 3.92
CA GLY A 47 45.40 -9.32 4.56
C GLY A 47 45.91 -8.37 5.65
N PHE A 48 47.08 -8.70 6.21
CA PHE A 48 47.75 -7.90 7.23
C PHE A 48 49.19 -7.62 6.81
N THR A 49 49.68 -6.42 7.14
CA THR A 49 51.12 -6.11 7.02
C THR A 49 51.93 -6.93 8.02
N GLU A 50 53.26 -6.99 7.86
CA GLU A 50 54.15 -7.63 8.84
C GLU A 50 54.00 -7.04 10.26
N GLY A 51 53.56 -5.78 10.37
CA GLY A 51 53.26 -5.11 11.65
C GLY A 51 51.86 -5.39 12.21
N GLY A 52 51.06 -6.24 11.56
CA GLY A 52 49.70 -6.58 12.01
C GLY A 52 48.63 -5.56 11.65
N THR A 53 48.93 -4.56 10.81
CA THR A 53 47.92 -3.60 10.33
C THR A 53 47.08 -4.26 9.23
N PRO A 54 45.75 -4.30 9.34
CA PRO A 54 44.90 -4.80 8.26
C PRO A 54 44.97 -3.86 7.04
N TYR A 55 45.00 -4.41 5.84
CA TYR A 55 44.78 -3.67 4.60
C TYR A 55 43.63 -4.29 3.82
N GLY A 56 42.81 -3.45 3.19
CA GLY A 56 41.58 -3.87 2.53
C GLY A 56 40.63 -2.69 2.36
N LEU A 57 39.32 -2.97 2.33
CA LEU A 57 38.30 -1.95 2.15
C LEU A 57 37.65 -1.62 3.50
N THR A 58 37.43 -0.33 3.77
CA THR A 58 36.52 0.08 4.83
C THR A 58 35.10 -0.44 4.54
N LEU A 59 34.24 -0.49 5.55
CA LEU A 59 32.85 -0.90 5.37
C LEU A 59 32.15 -0.08 4.28
N ASP A 60 32.39 1.22 4.23
CA ASP A 60 31.76 2.10 3.24
C ASP A 60 32.28 1.83 1.84
N GLU A 61 33.60 1.69 1.65
CA GLU A 61 34.21 1.33 0.36
C GLU A 61 33.75 -0.06 -0.12
N PHE A 62 33.66 -1.03 0.79
CA PHE A 62 33.17 -2.38 0.48
C PHE A 62 31.70 -2.35 0.06
N ARG A 63 30.85 -1.59 0.75
CA ARG A 63 29.42 -1.45 0.41
C ARG A 63 29.23 -0.72 -0.91
N GLU A 64 30.03 0.31 -1.19
CA GLU A 64 30.01 1.03 -2.47
C GLU A 64 30.44 0.10 -3.63
N SER A 65 31.58 -0.58 -3.50
CA SER A 65 32.06 -1.53 -4.52
C SER A 65 31.05 -2.65 -4.77
N ASN A 66 30.48 -3.22 -3.70
CA ASN A 66 29.47 -4.28 -3.85
C ASN A 66 28.18 -3.78 -4.48
N ALA A 67 27.76 -2.55 -4.19
CA ALA A 67 26.58 -1.96 -4.81
C ALA A 67 26.80 -1.81 -6.33
N ILE A 68 27.95 -1.29 -6.76
CA ILE A 68 28.29 -1.16 -8.19
C ILE A 68 28.24 -2.52 -8.90
N ASP A 69 28.90 -3.53 -8.33
CA ASP A 69 28.92 -4.89 -8.88
C ASP A 69 27.53 -5.54 -8.88
N ALA A 70 26.75 -5.34 -7.83
CA ALA A 70 25.41 -5.89 -7.71
C ALA A 70 24.44 -5.22 -8.68
N GLU A 71 24.52 -3.90 -8.86
CA GLU A 71 23.73 -3.16 -9.83
C GLU A 71 24.05 -3.59 -11.26
N ALA A 72 25.33 -3.80 -11.60
CA ALA A 72 25.75 -4.35 -12.89
C ALA A 72 25.18 -5.76 -13.15
N ARG A 73 24.97 -6.55 -12.09
CA ARG A 73 24.29 -7.86 -12.13
C ARG A 73 22.75 -7.75 -12.08
N GLY A 74 22.19 -6.55 -11.99
CA GLY A 74 20.75 -6.29 -11.99
C GLY A 74 20.09 -6.34 -10.61
N ALA A 75 20.83 -6.22 -9.52
CA ALA A 75 20.27 -6.20 -8.17
C ALA A 75 19.55 -4.89 -7.87
N GLU A 76 18.26 -5.00 -7.52
CA GLU A 76 17.39 -3.84 -7.35
C GLU A 76 17.67 -3.05 -6.06
N TRP A 77 18.16 -3.68 -4.99
CA TRP A 77 18.58 -2.98 -3.77
C TRP A 77 19.77 -2.04 -4.02
N ALA A 78 20.70 -2.44 -4.90
CA ALA A 78 21.88 -1.66 -5.21
C ALA A 78 21.50 -0.41 -6.02
N ARG A 79 20.57 -0.59 -6.96
CA ARG A 79 19.93 0.53 -7.66
C ARG A 79 19.21 1.48 -6.72
N ALA A 80 18.41 0.95 -5.77
CA ALA A 80 17.76 1.79 -4.76
C ALA A 80 18.77 2.58 -3.91
N ARG A 81 19.94 2.00 -3.59
CA ARG A 81 21.04 2.70 -2.91
C ARG A 81 21.58 3.86 -3.76
N HIS A 82 21.85 3.61 -5.04
CA HIS A 82 22.35 4.61 -5.97
C HIS A 82 21.37 5.80 -6.09
N ASP A 83 20.08 5.54 -6.25
CA ASP A 83 19.03 6.56 -6.34
C ASP A 83 18.98 7.48 -5.10
N LEU A 84 19.22 6.91 -3.91
CA LEU A 84 19.32 7.67 -2.66
C LEU A 84 20.63 8.49 -2.55
N LEU A 85 21.77 7.97 -3.03
CA LEU A 85 23.06 8.69 -3.01
C LEU A 85 23.02 9.98 -3.84
N GLY A 86 22.19 10.02 -4.88
CA GLY A 86 21.99 11.21 -5.70
C GLY A 86 21.41 12.42 -4.95
N ARG A 87 20.94 12.25 -3.70
CA ARG A 87 20.18 13.25 -2.93
C ARG A 87 21.03 14.16 -2.03
N ARG A 88 22.17 14.65 -2.50
CA ARG A 88 23.02 15.55 -1.71
C ARG A 88 22.41 16.95 -1.53
N ALA A 89 22.45 17.48 -0.30
CA ALA A 89 22.10 18.87 0.03
C ALA A 89 23.18 19.88 -0.44
N GLY A 90 23.54 19.84 -1.72
CA GLY A 90 24.64 20.62 -2.30
C GLY A 90 25.94 19.82 -2.43
N ARG A 91 26.96 20.43 -3.06
CA ARG A 91 28.20 19.75 -3.47
C ARG A 91 29.09 19.29 -2.30
N THR A 92 28.92 19.87 -1.11
CA THR A 92 29.78 19.63 0.06
C THR A 92 29.16 18.73 1.13
N ALA A 93 27.89 18.31 0.97
CA ALA A 93 27.24 17.44 1.92
C ALA A 93 27.68 15.98 1.72
N SER A 94 28.09 15.32 2.79
CA SER A 94 28.24 13.86 2.83
C SER A 94 26.87 13.22 3.07
N VAL A 95 26.62 12.08 2.43
CA VAL A 95 25.39 11.30 2.58
C VAL A 95 25.81 9.89 2.98
N ASP A 96 25.43 9.47 4.18
CA ASP A 96 25.53 8.08 4.61
C ASP A 96 24.18 7.40 4.41
N ILE A 97 24.22 6.20 3.84
CA ILE A 97 23.03 5.38 3.61
C ILE A 97 23.22 4.10 4.39
N GLY A 98 22.34 3.93 5.37
CA GLY A 98 22.20 2.68 6.11
C GLY A 98 21.86 1.50 5.20
N ARG A 99 21.61 0.35 5.79
CA ARG A 99 21.31 -0.85 5.01
C ARG A 99 20.01 -0.71 4.22
N VAL A 100 20.06 -0.98 2.92
CA VAL A 100 18.86 -1.03 2.07
C VAL A 100 18.13 -2.35 2.30
N LYS A 101 16.90 -2.27 2.82
CA LYS A 101 16.08 -3.43 3.16
C LYS A 101 14.90 -3.53 2.19
N PHE A 102 14.66 -4.72 1.69
CA PHE A 102 13.45 -5.01 0.92
C PHE A 102 12.23 -5.02 1.84
N LEU A 103 11.21 -4.24 1.50
CA LEU A 103 9.94 -4.17 2.21
C LEU A 103 8.90 -5.14 1.64
N GLY A 104 8.87 -5.31 0.32
CA GLY A 104 7.91 -6.18 -0.35
C GLY A 104 7.65 -5.80 -1.81
N ASP A 105 6.87 -6.65 -2.47
CA ASP A 105 6.30 -6.39 -3.79
C ASP A 105 4.92 -5.71 -3.67
N GLY A 106 4.69 -4.68 -4.48
CA GLY A 106 3.38 -4.14 -4.81
C GLY A 106 2.86 -4.70 -6.14
N LEU A 107 1.83 -4.10 -6.73
CA LEU A 107 1.24 -4.59 -7.99
C LEU A 107 2.21 -4.64 -9.17
N CYS A 108 3.08 -3.64 -9.26
CA CYS A 108 4.00 -3.44 -10.37
C CYS A 108 5.37 -2.95 -9.91
N ARG A 109 5.62 -2.95 -8.60
CA ARG A 109 6.78 -2.31 -7.98
C ARG A 109 7.40 -3.14 -6.88
N LYS A 110 8.66 -2.85 -6.58
CA LYS A 110 9.37 -3.32 -5.41
C LYS A 110 9.70 -2.15 -4.51
N ALA A 111 9.41 -2.32 -3.23
CA ALA A 111 9.65 -1.31 -2.21
C ALA A 111 10.91 -1.66 -1.42
N PHE A 112 11.81 -0.69 -1.31
CA PHE A 112 13.00 -0.74 -0.48
C PHE A 112 12.96 0.39 0.53
N ILE A 113 13.60 0.21 1.68
CA ILE A 113 13.75 1.24 2.71
C ILE A 113 15.21 1.35 3.13
N ALA A 114 15.66 2.58 3.35
CA ALA A 114 16.94 2.85 4.00
C ALA A 114 16.84 4.10 4.87
N ASN A 115 17.61 4.10 5.94
CA ASN A 115 17.91 5.33 6.67
C ASN A 115 19.01 6.09 5.91
N VAL A 116 18.83 7.40 5.78
CA VAL A 116 19.79 8.31 5.16
C VAL A 116 20.16 9.37 6.17
N GLU A 117 21.45 9.59 6.34
CA GLU A 117 21.99 10.66 7.18
C GLU A 117 22.81 11.63 6.32
N VAL A 118 22.43 12.90 6.35
CA VAL A 118 23.11 13.96 5.59
C VAL A 118 23.95 14.79 6.56
N ARG A 119 25.18 15.18 6.18
CA ARG A 119 26.03 16.04 7.02
C ARG A 119 26.81 17.07 6.18
N PRO A 120 26.77 18.37 6.51
CA PRO A 120 25.79 19.00 7.41
C PRO A 120 24.37 18.90 6.82
N ASP A 121 23.35 18.88 7.68
CA ASP A 121 21.94 18.77 7.27
C ASP A 121 21.12 20.05 7.53
N PRO A 122 21.38 21.15 6.81
CA PRO A 122 20.57 22.35 6.94
C PRO A 122 19.14 22.18 6.41
N GLY A 123 18.89 21.12 5.62
CA GLY A 123 17.61 20.87 4.95
C GLY A 123 16.69 19.89 5.68
N GLY A 124 17.15 19.24 6.75
CA GLY A 124 16.41 18.17 7.43
C GLY A 124 16.16 16.96 6.53
N LEU A 125 17.15 16.59 5.71
CA LEU A 125 17.11 15.45 4.79
C LEU A 125 17.56 14.14 5.45
N SER A 126 17.94 14.15 6.73
CA SER A 126 18.23 12.92 7.46
C SER A 126 16.92 12.27 7.92
N ASP A 127 16.52 11.16 7.29
CA ASP A 127 15.28 10.44 7.59
C ASP A 127 15.31 9.00 7.05
N ASN A 128 14.22 8.25 7.22
CA ASN A 128 13.96 7.02 6.51
C ASN A 128 13.23 7.29 5.20
N TYR A 129 13.80 6.78 4.11
CA TYR A 129 13.22 6.91 2.77
C TYR A 129 12.82 5.55 2.22
N ALA A 130 11.66 5.52 1.57
CA ALA A 130 11.23 4.42 0.74
C ALA A 130 11.60 4.70 -0.73
N VAL A 131 12.14 3.70 -1.40
CA VAL A 131 12.40 3.70 -2.84
C VAL A 131 11.47 2.68 -3.49
N LEU A 132 10.59 3.17 -4.35
CA LEU A 132 9.58 2.36 -5.03
C LEU A 132 9.99 2.23 -6.50
N LEU A 133 10.59 1.08 -6.82
CA LEU A 133 11.11 0.79 -8.15
C LEU A 133 10.05 0.07 -8.98
N THR A 134 9.75 0.57 -10.17
CA THR A 134 8.88 -0.16 -11.10
C THR A 134 9.58 -1.42 -11.57
N ARG A 135 8.89 -2.56 -11.50
CA ARG A 135 9.43 -3.84 -11.95
C ARG A 135 9.65 -3.81 -13.45
N ARG A 136 10.76 -4.37 -13.90
CA ARG A 136 11.13 -4.38 -15.33
C ARG A 136 10.15 -5.19 -16.19
N ASP A 137 9.52 -6.20 -15.61
CA ASP A 137 8.53 -7.09 -16.23
C ASP A 137 7.09 -6.56 -16.18
N ALA A 138 6.83 -5.45 -15.46
CA ALA A 138 5.50 -4.87 -15.39
C ALA A 138 5.05 -4.29 -16.75
N ASP A 139 3.75 -4.32 -17.02
CA ASP A 139 3.19 -3.66 -18.21
C ASP A 139 3.54 -2.15 -18.23
N ARG A 140 3.84 -1.58 -19.40
CA ARG A 140 4.21 -0.15 -19.51
C ARG A 140 3.07 0.80 -19.15
N SER A 141 1.82 0.34 -19.20
CA SER A 141 0.66 1.12 -18.73
C SER A 141 0.71 1.44 -17.23
N PHE A 142 1.54 0.74 -16.44
CA PHE A 142 1.76 1.08 -15.04
C PHE A 142 2.60 2.35 -14.85
N ASP A 143 3.43 2.72 -15.83
CA ASP A 143 4.29 3.90 -15.71
C ASP A 143 3.45 5.17 -15.49
N ASP A 144 2.31 5.30 -16.19
CA ASP A 144 1.42 6.45 -16.04
C ASP A 144 0.75 6.51 -14.66
N ARG A 145 0.52 5.35 -14.03
CA ARG A 145 0.02 5.28 -12.66
C ARG A 145 1.05 5.75 -11.65
N VAL A 146 2.32 5.36 -11.82
CA VAL A 146 3.42 5.82 -10.96
C VAL A 146 3.59 7.34 -11.08
N ARG A 147 3.52 7.89 -12.30
CA ARG A 147 3.57 9.35 -12.50
C ARG A 147 2.35 10.05 -11.89
N PHE A 148 1.17 9.45 -11.97
CA PHE A 148 -0.02 9.97 -11.31
C PHE A 148 0.12 9.98 -9.79
N GLU A 149 0.58 8.88 -9.18
CA GLU A 149 0.80 8.77 -7.74
C GLU A 149 1.79 9.83 -7.24
N ALA A 150 2.91 10.03 -7.93
CA ALA A 150 3.89 11.06 -7.56
C ALA A 150 3.27 12.48 -7.57
N ARG A 151 2.44 12.79 -8.57
CA ARG A 151 1.72 14.08 -8.62
C ARG A 151 0.67 14.18 -7.53
N LEU A 152 -0.08 13.11 -7.29
CA LEU A 152 -1.08 13.06 -6.25
C LEU A 152 -0.44 13.33 -4.89
N LEU A 153 0.63 12.64 -4.52
CA LEU A 153 1.32 12.84 -3.25
C LEU A 153 1.93 14.25 -3.15
N THR A 154 2.43 14.82 -4.26
CA THR A 154 2.87 16.22 -4.29
C THR A 154 1.72 17.19 -4.01
N TYR A 155 0.55 16.98 -4.63
CA TYR A 155 -0.65 17.78 -4.39
C TYR A 155 -1.13 17.64 -2.95
N LEU A 156 -1.28 16.41 -2.46
CA LEU A 156 -1.72 16.15 -1.10
C LEU A 156 -0.77 16.76 -0.06
N ALA A 157 0.54 16.78 -0.32
CA ALA A 157 1.53 17.38 0.57
C ALA A 157 1.46 18.92 0.61
N SER A 158 0.78 19.55 -0.35
CA SER A 158 0.52 20.99 -0.37
C SER A 158 -0.73 21.40 0.43
N LEU A 159 -1.54 20.43 0.85
CA LEU A 159 -2.78 20.65 1.58
C LEU A 159 -2.58 20.50 3.09
N ASP A 160 -3.38 21.23 3.88
CA ASP A 160 -3.49 21.01 5.32
C ASP A 160 -4.48 19.86 5.58
N LEU A 161 -3.98 18.63 5.55
CA LEU A 161 -4.79 17.43 5.69
C LEU A 161 -4.86 16.96 7.15
N PRO A 162 -6.03 16.45 7.61
CA PRO A 162 -6.14 15.73 8.88
C PRO A 162 -5.53 14.31 8.79
N LEU A 163 -4.54 14.11 7.93
CA LEU A 163 -3.89 12.84 7.62
C LEU A 163 -2.38 13.07 7.45
N ARG A 164 -1.59 12.08 7.84
CA ARG A 164 -0.18 11.99 7.46
C ARG A 164 -0.07 11.19 6.17
N ILE A 165 0.75 11.65 5.23
CA ILE A 165 0.96 11.01 3.94
C ILE A 165 2.46 10.94 3.65
N PRO A 166 2.91 10.03 2.77
CA PRO A 166 4.27 10.08 2.24
C PRO A 166 4.51 11.40 1.51
N LYS A 167 5.69 11.99 1.69
CA LYS A 167 6.13 13.16 0.94
C LYS A 167 7.06 12.71 -0.17
N ILE A 168 6.76 13.08 -1.41
CA ILE A 168 7.62 12.79 -2.56
C ILE A 168 8.88 13.64 -2.49
N LEU A 169 10.04 12.99 -2.54
CA LEU A 169 11.32 13.64 -2.71
C LEU A 169 11.72 13.73 -4.18
N GLY A 170 11.25 12.79 -5.00
CA GLY A 170 11.19 12.99 -6.44
C GLY A 170 10.87 11.73 -7.23
N LEU A 171 10.65 12.00 -8.52
CA LEU A 171 10.36 11.02 -9.55
C LEU A 171 11.64 10.82 -10.38
N LEU A 172 12.16 9.60 -10.38
CA LEU A 172 13.38 9.24 -11.11
C LEU A 172 13.04 8.49 -12.40
N SER A 173 13.94 8.59 -13.37
CA SER A 173 13.95 7.73 -14.56
C SER A 173 14.91 6.57 -14.32
N ASP A 174 14.38 5.43 -13.90
CA ASP A 174 15.09 4.18 -13.70
C ASP A 174 15.02 3.34 -14.99
N GLY A 175 16.09 3.32 -15.79
CA GLY A 175 16.19 2.44 -16.95
C GLY A 175 14.99 2.54 -17.91
N GLU A 176 14.56 3.78 -18.20
CA GLU A 176 13.34 4.18 -18.94
C GLU A 176 12.00 4.10 -18.18
N ARG A 177 11.96 3.57 -16.96
CA ARG A 177 10.73 3.48 -16.14
C ARG A 177 10.72 4.49 -15.00
N PRO A 178 9.56 4.98 -14.56
CA PRO A 178 9.48 5.87 -13.41
C PRO A 178 9.75 5.11 -12.10
N ALA A 179 10.42 5.77 -11.15
CA ALA A 179 10.57 5.32 -9.77
C ALA A 179 10.28 6.47 -8.79
N ILE A 180 9.79 6.15 -7.60
CA ILE A 180 9.45 7.13 -6.56
C ILE A 180 10.42 7.01 -5.40
N ILE A 181 10.91 8.16 -4.91
CA ILE A 181 11.50 8.27 -3.57
C ILE A 181 10.56 9.10 -2.71
N GLU A 182 10.20 8.58 -1.54
CA GLU A 182 9.30 9.23 -0.60
C GLU A 182 9.72 9.04 0.87
N THR A 183 9.21 9.91 1.76
CA THR A 183 9.36 9.74 3.21
C THR A 183 8.52 8.57 3.71
N VAL A 184 9.00 7.90 4.75
CA VAL A 184 8.23 6.84 5.42
C VAL A 184 7.24 7.46 6.40
N VAL A 185 5.97 7.05 6.32
CA VAL A 185 4.98 7.38 7.36
C VAL A 185 5.11 6.37 8.49
N HIS A 186 5.44 6.84 9.68
CA HIS A 186 5.61 5.96 10.85
C HIS A 186 4.26 5.61 11.51
N GLY A 187 4.16 4.40 12.03
CA GLY A 187 3.01 3.96 12.84
C GLY A 187 2.81 2.46 12.82
N VAL A 188 1.80 2.00 13.56
CA VAL A 188 1.33 0.62 13.53
C VAL A 188 0.10 0.54 12.65
N PRO A 189 0.00 -0.44 11.73
CA PRO A 189 -1.19 -0.60 10.93
C PRO A 189 -2.48 -0.80 11.74
N LEU A 190 -3.59 -0.29 11.23
CA LEU A 190 -4.92 -0.44 11.80
C LEU A 190 -5.36 -1.91 11.71
N ASP A 191 -5.65 -2.51 12.86
CA ASP A 191 -6.35 -3.80 12.89
C ASP A 191 -7.85 -3.54 12.79
N LEU A 192 -8.44 -3.91 11.66
CA LEU A 192 -9.88 -3.73 11.43
C LEU A 192 -10.74 -4.52 12.43
N ARG A 193 -10.20 -5.54 13.14
CA ARG A 193 -10.98 -6.32 14.11
C ARG A 193 -11.16 -5.53 15.41
N ALA A 194 -12.41 -5.27 15.78
CA ALA A 194 -12.74 -4.53 16.99
C ALA A 194 -12.12 -5.17 18.24
N GLY A 195 -11.59 -4.34 19.14
CA GLY A 195 -10.99 -4.78 20.41
C GLY A 195 -9.55 -5.30 20.31
N ARG A 196 -8.95 -5.39 19.12
CA ARG A 196 -7.53 -5.74 18.96
C ARG A 196 -6.59 -4.59 19.31
N GLN A 197 -7.02 -3.36 19.06
CA GLN A 197 -6.36 -2.14 19.49
C GLN A 197 -7.25 -1.48 20.55
N VAL A 198 -6.72 -1.39 21.77
CA VAL A 198 -7.49 -1.01 22.98
C VAL A 198 -8.06 0.40 22.82
N ARG A 199 -9.34 0.58 23.19
CA ARG A 199 -10.09 1.85 23.11
C ARG A 199 -10.24 2.44 21.70
N LEU A 200 -9.86 1.70 20.66
CA LEU A 200 -10.03 2.12 19.27
C LEU A 200 -11.34 1.56 18.69
N ARG A 201 -12.05 2.39 17.92
CA ARG A 201 -13.18 1.98 17.09
C ARG A 201 -12.71 1.97 15.63
N PRO A 202 -12.31 0.82 15.05
CA PRO A 202 -11.67 0.80 13.74
C PRO A 202 -12.56 1.37 12.63
N TRP A 203 -13.88 1.16 12.69
CA TRP A 203 -14.82 1.74 11.73
C TRP A 203 -14.85 3.28 11.78
N ALA A 204 -14.65 3.89 12.96
CA ALA A 204 -14.61 5.34 13.09
C ALA A 204 -13.34 5.93 12.49
N VAL A 205 -12.20 5.23 12.66
CA VAL A 205 -10.93 5.62 12.03
C VAL A 205 -11.04 5.51 10.51
N VAL A 206 -11.54 4.38 9.99
CA VAL A 206 -11.76 4.20 8.54
C VAL A 206 -12.69 5.29 8.00
N ALA A 207 -13.80 5.57 8.67
CA ALA A 207 -14.73 6.62 8.26
C ALA A 207 -14.05 8.00 8.17
N GLN A 208 -13.29 8.37 9.20
CA GLN A 208 -12.55 9.64 9.22
C GLN A 208 -11.55 9.71 8.06
N VAL A 209 -10.75 8.65 7.86
CA VAL A 209 -9.74 8.60 6.79
C VAL A 209 -10.39 8.66 5.42
N ALA A 210 -11.40 7.83 5.16
CA ALA A 210 -12.13 7.81 3.90
C ALA A 210 -12.74 9.18 3.57
N ALA A 211 -13.46 9.77 4.52
CA ALA A 211 -14.10 11.08 4.32
C ALA A 211 -13.08 12.19 4.06
N SER A 212 -11.92 12.14 4.73
CA SER A 212 -10.82 13.10 4.52
C SER A 212 -10.25 13.03 3.11
N VAL A 213 -10.27 11.86 2.46
CA VAL A 213 -9.86 11.70 1.06
C VAL A 213 -10.98 12.09 0.09
N HIS A 214 -12.21 11.66 0.37
CA HIS A 214 -13.35 11.82 -0.53
C HIS A 214 -13.84 13.27 -0.67
N VAL A 215 -13.47 14.16 0.24
CA VAL A 215 -13.79 15.60 0.17
C VAL A 215 -12.79 16.41 -0.65
N LEU A 216 -11.65 15.82 -1.02
CA LEU A 216 -10.60 16.53 -1.72
C LEU A 216 -11.02 16.90 -3.14
N ASP A 217 -10.76 18.14 -3.53
CA ASP A 217 -10.95 18.59 -4.89
C ASP A 217 -9.87 17.97 -5.79
N ALA A 218 -10.25 16.92 -6.51
CA ALA A 218 -9.38 16.22 -7.43
C ALA A 218 -9.27 16.90 -8.81
N THR A 219 -10.03 17.98 -9.06
CA THR A 219 -9.90 18.75 -10.31
C THR A 219 -8.55 19.45 -10.41
N ALA A 220 -7.97 19.83 -9.26
CA ALA A 220 -6.62 20.39 -9.14
C ALA A 220 -5.50 19.44 -9.60
N LEU A 221 -5.78 18.13 -9.73
CA LEU A 221 -4.84 17.14 -10.28
C LEU A 221 -4.78 17.16 -11.81
N SER A 222 -5.72 17.83 -12.48
CA SER A 222 -5.70 18.00 -13.93
C SER A 222 -4.71 19.10 -14.30
N ILE A 223 -3.77 18.83 -15.20
CA ILE A 223 -2.81 19.83 -15.69
C ILE A 223 -3.37 20.42 -17.00
N PRO A 224 -3.78 21.70 -17.04
CA PRO A 224 -4.31 22.32 -18.27
C PRO A 224 -3.28 22.32 -19.41
N GLU A 225 -2.00 22.40 -19.07
CA GLU A 225 -0.86 22.51 -19.99
C GLU A 225 -0.46 21.18 -20.64
N ASN A 226 -1.02 20.05 -20.18
CA ASN A 226 -0.75 18.73 -20.76
C ASN A 226 -2.05 17.93 -20.98
N PRO A 227 -2.78 18.17 -22.07
CA PRO A 227 -4.11 17.61 -22.32
C PRO A 227 -4.17 16.08 -22.42
N GLY A 228 -3.02 15.41 -22.57
CA GLY A 228 -2.93 13.94 -22.61
C GLY A 228 -2.90 13.28 -21.24
N TRP A 229 -2.81 14.05 -20.15
CA TRP A 229 -2.61 13.54 -18.80
C TRP A 229 -3.86 13.79 -17.93
N THR A 230 -4.74 12.80 -17.87
CA THR A 230 -5.98 12.84 -17.08
C THR A 230 -5.80 12.14 -15.73
N THR A 231 -6.53 12.61 -14.71
CA THR A 231 -6.70 11.84 -13.46
C THR A 231 -7.35 10.50 -13.83
N PRO A 232 -6.74 9.35 -13.46
CA PRO A 232 -7.30 8.05 -13.77
C PRO A 232 -8.65 7.87 -13.07
N GLY A 233 -9.51 7.04 -13.65
CA GLY A 233 -10.82 6.72 -13.08
C GLY A 233 -11.98 7.20 -13.95
N PHE A 234 -13.09 7.51 -13.30
CA PHE A 234 -14.39 7.70 -13.94
C PHE A 234 -14.92 9.10 -13.69
N LYS A 235 -15.61 9.69 -14.67
CA LYS A 235 -16.19 11.04 -14.53
C LYS A 235 -17.29 11.08 -13.49
N THR A 236 -18.16 10.08 -13.49
CA THR A 236 -19.26 9.98 -12.52
C THR A 236 -19.17 8.70 -11.69
N ARG A 237 -19.80 8.75 -10.51
CA ARG A 237 -19.95 7.59 -9.63
C ARG A 237 -20.68 6.44 -10.35
N LYS A 238 -21.69 6.78 -11.15
CA LYS A 238 -22.42 5.84 -12.01
C LYS A 238 -21.51 5.16 -13.05
N ASP A 239 -20.63 5.90 -13.71
CA ASP A 239 -19.70 5.34 -14.68
C ASP A 239 -18.73 4.34 -14.02
N HIS A 240 -18.27 4.63 -12.79
CA HIS A 240 -17.47 3.69 -12.01
C HIS A 240 -18.23 2.39 -11.73
N ALA A 241 -19.47 2.49 -11.24
CA ALA A 241 -20.29 1.31 -10.97
C ALA A 241 -20.54 0.47 -12.22
N LEU A 242 -20.86 1.11 -13.36
CA LEU A 242 -21.06 0.42 -14.63
C LEU A 242 -19.79 -0.30 -15.11
N ALA A 243 -18.63 0.33 -14.98
CA ALA A 243 -17.35 -0.29 -15.36
C ALA A 243 -17.02 -1.52 -14.50
N GLU A 244 -17.26 -1.45 -13.19
CA GLU A 244 -17.10 -2.60 -12.30
C GLU A 244 -18.14 -3.70 -12.60
N LEU A 245 -19.34 -3.35 -13.07
CA LEU A 245 -20.40 -4.30 -13.43
C LEU A 245 -20.18 -5.00 -14.77
N ALA A 246 -19.44 -4.40 -15.70
CA ALA A 246 -19.20 -4.98 -17.03
C ALA A 246 -18.64 -6.41 -16.99
N GLN A 247 -17.90 -6.76 -15.93
CA GLN A 247 -17.40 -8.13 -15.73
C GLN A 247 -18.51 -9.19 -15.55
N LEU A 248 -19.72 -8.78 -15.18
CA LEU A 248 -20.89 -9.61 -14.95
C LEU A 248 -21.83 -9.69 -16.17
N GLU A 249 -21.57 -8.90 -17.20
CA GLU A 249 -22.38 -8.89 -18.42
C GLU A 249 -22.34 -10.27 -19.10
N ASP A 250 -23.50 -10.72 -19.57
CA ASP A 250 -23.71 -11.99 -20.28
C ASP A 250 -23.18 -13.27 -19.58
N ARG A 251 -22.98 -13.23 -18.26
CA ARG A 251 -22.54 -14.41 -17.50
C ARG A 251 -23.64 -15.49 -17.46
N PRO A 252 -23.31 -16.78 -17.68
CA PRO A 252 -24.31 -17.85 -17.72
C PRO A 252 -24.88 -18.21 -16.34
N GLU A 253 -24.13 -17.98 -15.25
CA GLU A 253 -24.55 -18.33 -13.90
C GLU A 253 -25.80 -17.55 -13.48
N PRO A 254 -26.91 -18.22 -13.09
CA PRO A 254 -28.14 -17.53 -12.70
C PRO A 254 -27.94 -16.49 -11.59
N LEU A 255 -27.13 -16.82 -10.58
CA LEU A 255 -26.82 -15.90 -9.49
C LEU A 255 -26.11 -14.62 -9.97
N LEU A 256 -25.18 -14.73 -10.93
CA LEU A 256 -24.48 -13.56 -11.46
C LEU A 256 -25.39 -12.70 -12.34
N ARG A 257 -26.31 -13.33 -13.11
CA ARG A 257 -27.35 -12.60 -13.85
C ARG A 257 -28.29 -11.84 -12.93
N ASP A 258 -28.74 -12.48 -11.85
CA ASP A 258 -29.62 -11.85 -10.87
C ASP A 258 -28.91 -10.68 -10.15
N ILE A 259 -27.64 -10.85 -9.79
CA ILE A 259 -26.81 -9.78 -9.21
C ILE A 259 -26.65 -8.63 -10.19
N HIS A 260 -26.33 -8.91 -11.46
CA HIS A 260 -26.16 -7.88 -12.49
C HIS A 260 -27.45 -7.08 -12.69
N ALA A 261 -28.59 -7.75 -12.82
CA ALA A 261 -29.90 -7.11 -12.96
C ALA A 261 -30.22 -6.21 -11.75
N TRP A 262 -30.06 -6.73 -10.53
CA TRP A 262 -30.27 -5.93 -9.32
C TRP A 262 -29.33 -4.73 -9.24
N ALA A 263 -28.05 -4.89 -9.60
CA ALA A 263 -27.07 -3.82 -9.53
C ALA A 263 -27.39 -2.69 -10.52
N LEU A 264 -27.90 -3.01 -11.72
CA LEU A 264 -28.36 -2.00 -12.69
C LEU A 264 -29.53 -1.16 -12.16
N GLU A 265 -30.41 -1.75 -11.36
CA GLU A 265 -31.53 -1.05 -10.70
C GLU A 265 -31.07 -0.21 -9.49
N ASN A 266 -29.90 -0.49 -8.94
CA ASN A 266 -29.36 0.13 -7.71
C ASN A 266 -28.07 0.93 -7.94
N LEU A 267 -27.83 1.37 -9.18
CA LEU A 267 -26.68 2.20 -9.52
C LEU A 267 -26.62 3.47 -8.65
N PRO A 268 -25.41 3.95 -8.30
CA PRO A 268 -25.25 5.24 -7.68
C PRO A 268 -25.72 6.37 -8.63
N PRO A 269 -26.00 7.57 -8.09
CA PRO A 269 -26.39 8.70 -8.92
C PRO A 269 -25.28 9.07 -9.91
N ALA A 270 -25.65 9.71 -11.02
CA ALA A 270 -24.72 10.25 -12.02
C ALA A 270 -24.04 11.55 -11.55
N GLU A 271 -23.68 11.61 -10.27
CA GLU A 271 -22.91 12.69 -9.66
C GLU A 271 -21.43 12.56 -9.99
N PRO A 272 -20.66 13.66 -9.93
CA PRO A 272 -19.21 13.62 -10.11
C PRO A 272 -18.55 12.61 -9.16
N SER A 273 -17.56 11.89 -9.69
CA SER A 273 -16.68 11.06 -8.86
C SER A 273 -15.83 11.89 -7.92
N VAL A 274 -15.39 11.26 -6.83
CA VAL A 274 -14.40 11.83 -5.89
C VAL A 274 -13.08 11.08 -6.01
N LEU A 275 -12.01 11.64 -5.45
CA LEU A 275 -10.79 10.87 -5.25
C LEU A 275 -11.08 9.72 -4.26
N ILE A 276 -10.80 8.49 -4.67
CA ILE A 276 -10.79 7.31 -3.81
C ILE A 276 -9.36 6.80 -3.66
N HIS A 277 -9.07 6.19 -2.51
CA HIS A 277 -7.78 5.54 -2.27
C HIS A 277 -7.62 4.28 -3.12
N GLY A 278 -8.69 3.50 -3.27
CA GLY A 278 -8.72 2.29 -4.10
C GLY A 278 -8.13 1.04 -3.46
N ASP A 279 -7.39 1.16 -2.35
CA ASP A 279 -6.97 0.05 -1.48
C ASP A 279 -7.04 0.40 0.03
N LEU A 280 -8.20 0.87 0.50
CA LEU A 280 -8.35 1.38 1.88
C LEU A 280 -8.39 0.26 2.95
N LEU A 281 -7.41 -0.64 2.95
CA LEU A 281 -7.27 -1.70 3.94
C LEU A 281 -6.51 -1.21 5.18
N GLY A 282 -6.76 -1.84 6.33
CA GLY A 282 -6.13 -1.44 7.59
C GLY A 282 -4.59 -1.49 7.59
N GLN A 283 -3.99 -2.30 6.71
CA GLN A 283 -2.54 -2.33 6.51
C GLN A 283 -1.95 -1.01 5.96
N ASN A 284 -2.78 -0.24 5.24
CA ASN A 284 -2.42 1.04 4.63
C ASN A 284 -2.80 2.24 5.50
N ILE A 285 -3.45 2.02 6.64
CA ILE A 285 -3.81 3.05 7.62
C ILE A 285 -2.90 2.90 8.84
N LEU A 286 -2.03 3.89 9.09
CA LEU A 286 -1.01 3.83 10.13
C LEU A 286 -1.35 4.71 11.33
N LEU A 287 -1.36 4.12 12.51
CA LEU A 287 -1.65 4.81 13.77
C LEU A 287 -0.36 5.14 14.53
N ALA A 288 -0.25 6.38 14.97
CA ALA A 288 0.81 6.86 15.87
C ALA A 288 0.19 7.62 17.04
N LEU A 289 0.86 7.58 18.20
CA LEU A 289 0.31 8.17 19.43
C LEU A 289 0.34 9.71 19.34
N GLY A 290 -0.82 10.35 19.50
CA GLY A 290 -0.93 11.81 19.48
C GLY A 290 -0.83 12.44 18.09
N GLU A 291 -0.76 11.63 17.03
CA GLU A 291 -0.70 12.07 15.64
C GLU A 291 -1.97 11.71 14.87
N PRO A 292 -2.31 12.45 13.80
CA PRO A 292 -3.35 12.04 12.87
C PRO A 292 -3.08 10.67 12.23
N PRO A 293 -4.10 9.94 11.76
CA PRO A 293 -3.89 8.70 11.00
C PRO A 293 -3.00 8.95 9.78
N GLY A 294 -2.09 8.01 9.53
CA GLY A 294 -1.30 7.96 8.30
C GLY A 294 -2.02 7.16 7.23
N LEU A 295 -1.91 7.57 5.96
CA LEU A 295 -2.43 6.82 4.82
C LEU A 295 -1.33 6.66 3.75
N ILE A 296 -1.01 5.42 3.44
CA ILE A 296 0.08 5.03 2.53
C ILE A 296 -0.44 4.20 1.36
N ASP A 297 0.43 3.95 0.37
CA ASP A 297 0.17 3.06 -0.78
C ASP A 297 -0.95 3.55 -1.72
N TRP A 298 -0.67 4.67 -2.40
CA TRP A 298 -1.61 5.37 -3.26
C TRP A 298 -1.62 4.85 -4.72
N GLU A 299 -1.03 3.68 -5.02
CA GLU A 299 -0.96 3.13 -6.40
C GLU A 299 -2.31 2.86 -7.04
N ARG A 300 -3.36 2.67 -6.23
CA ARG A 300 -4.72 2.39 -6.69
C ARG A 300 -5.62 3.62 -6.75
N ALA A 301 -5.10 4.78 -6.36
CA ALA A 301 -5.86 6.00 -6.25
C ALA A 301 -6.38 6.45 -7.62
N ARG A 302 -7.64 6.87 -7.66
CA ARG A 302 -8.35 7.25 -8.89
C ARG A 302 -9.62 8.02 -8.55
N LEU A 303 -10.29 8.54 -9.57
CA LEU A 303 -11.66 9.04 -9.46
C LEU A 303 -12.66 7.89 -9.47
N GLY A 304 -13.57 7.85 -8.50
CA GLY A 304 -14.68 6.91 -8.47
C GLY A 304 -15.77 7.24 -7.45
N ASP A 305 -16.69 6.30 -7.27
CA ASP A 305 -17.68 6.34 -6.19
C ASP A 305 -17.03 6.08 -4.81
N PRO A 306 -17.24 6.95 -3.80
CA PRO A 306 -16.71 6.74 -2.45
C PRO A 306 -17.18 5.43 -1.78
N ALA A 307 -18.31 4.86 -2.22
CA ALA A 307 -18.77 3.56 -1.71
C ALA A 307 -17.79 2.41 -1.99
N TYR A 308 -16.93 2.56 -3.00
CA TYR A 308 -15.91 1.56 -3.35
C TYR A 308 -14.89 1.34 -2.23
N ASP A 309 -14.35 2.42 -1.66
CA ASP A 309 -13.37 2.32 -0.57
C ASP A 309 -13.98 1.66 0.68
N LEU A 310 -15.27 1.90 0.94
CA LEU A 310 -15.95 1.24 2.07
C LEU A 310 -16.18 -0.25 1.79
N ALA A 311 -16.48 -0.63 0.54
CA ALA A 311 -16.59 -2.02 0.12
C ALA A 311 -15.24 -2.76 0.20
N ILE A 312 -14.12 -2.08 -0.06
CA ILE A 312 -12.75 -2.62 0.14
C ILE A 312 -12.51 -2.96 1.62
N VAL A 313 -13.01 -2.15 2.54
CA VAL A 313 -12.87 -2.39 3.98
C VAL A 313 -13.75 -3.57 4.43
N THR A 314 -15.00 -3.64 3.96
CA THR A 314 -16.01 -4.59 4.45
C THR A 314 -15.98 -5.94 3.73
N ARG A 315 -15.52 -5.98 2.47
CA ARG A 315 -15.26 -7.20 1.66
C ARG A 315 -16.41 -8.21 1.61
N GLY A 316 -17.65 -7.75 1.76
CA GLY A 316 -18.83 -8.60 1.75
C GLY A 316 -18.97 -9.51 2.97
N VAL A 317 -18.14 -9.35 4.00
CA VAL A 317 -18.25 -10.19 5.20
C VAL A 317 -19.50 -9.82 6.00
N ARG A 318 -20.11 -10.81 6.66
CA ARG A 318 -21.35 -10.59 7.43
C ARG A 318 -21.17 -9.64 8.62
N LYS A 319 -20.00 -9.70 9.26
CA LYS A 319 -19.65 -8.92 10.45
C LYS A 319 -18.33 -8.18 10.20
N PRO A 320 -18.33 -7.12 9.36
CA PRO A 320 -17.14 -6.31 9.19
C PRO A 320 -16.72 -5.77 10.56
N PHE A 321 -15.42 -5.62 10.76
CA PHE A 321 -14.81 -5.33 12.06
C PHE A 321 -15.08 -6.37 13.17
N GLN A 322 -15.59 -7.57 12.83
CA GLN A 322 -16.00 -8.63 13.77
C GLN A 322 -17.15 -8.25 14.72
N ILE A 323 -17.98 -7.28 14.34
CA ILE A 323 -19.15 -6.86 15.11
C ILE A 323 -20.45 -7.01 14.31
N GLU A 324 -21.57 -7.15 15.02
CA GLU A 324 -22.88 -7.02 14.40
C GLU A 324 -23.09 -5.60 13.87
N SER A 325 -23.78 -5.47 12.73
CA SER A 325 -24.06 -4.17 12.09
C SER A 325 -22.82 -3.32 11.84
N GLY A 326 -21.65 -3.94 11.62
CA GLY A 326 -20.40 -3.20 11.43
C GLY A 326 -20.42 -2.27 10.21
N LEU A 327 -21.15 -2.63 9.15
CA LEU A 327 -21.35 -1.74 7.99
C LEU A 327 -22.18 -0.51 8.39
N ASP A 328 -23.23 -0.69 9.17
CA ASP A 328 -24.05 0.43 9.65
C ASP A 328 -23.23 1.39 10.52
N ARG A 329 -22.39 0.85 11.40
CA ARG A 329 -21.47 1.66 12.22
C ARG A 329 -20.46 2.43 11.39
N LEU A 330 -19.99 1.85 10.28
CA LEU A 330 -19.09 2.53 9.36
C LEU A 330 -19.82 3.65 8.60
N LEU A 331 -21.01 3.38 8.07
CA LEU A 331 -21.81 4.37 7.34
C LEU A 331 -22.23 5.53 8.27
N GLU A 332 -22.73 5.21 9.47
CA GLU A 332 -23.07 6.20 10.52
C GLU A 332 -21.87 7.10 10.84
N ALA A 333 -20.68 6.51 11.03
CA ALA A 333 -19.48 7.27 11.30
C ALA A 333 -19.00 8.09 10.09
N TYR A 334 -19.17 7.58 8.86
CA TYR A 334 -18.76 8.27 7.64
C TYR A 334 -19.63 9.51 7.36
N THR A 335 -20.96 9.38 7.52
CA THR A 335 -21.90 10.50 7.35
C THR A 335 -21.63 11.66 8.32
N ALA A 336 -20.96 11.41 9.45
CA ALA A 336 -20.55 12.48 10.36
C ALA A 336 -19.46 13.41 9.78
N TYR A 337 -18.73 12.97 8.74
CA TYR A 337 -17.62 13.71 8.12
C TYR A 337 -17.85 14.01 6.63
N GLY A 338 -18.69 13.24 5.95
CA GLY A 338 -18.89 13.34 4.50
C GLY A 338 -20.34 13.14 4.08
N SER A 339 -20.55 13.06 2.76
CA SER A 339 -21.87 12.85 2.18
C SER A 339 -22.46 11.48 2.54
N GLU A 340 -23.78 11.37 2.54
CA GLU A 340 -24.45 10.08 2.80
C GLU A 340 -24.09 9.03 1.72
N ILE A 341 -23.67 7.85 2.18
CA ILE A 341 -23.50 6.65 1.34
C ILE A 341 -24.55 5.64 1.75
N ARG A 342 -25.32 5.15 0.79
CA ARG A 342 -26.34 4.13 1.05
C ARG A 342 -25.73 2.74 1.08
N ARG A 343 -26.34 1.86 1.86
CA ARG A 343 -25.90 0.47 2.02
C ARG A 343 -25.84 -0.28 0.69
N GLU A 344 -26.81 -0.06 -0.19
CA GLU A 344 -26.92 -0.74 -1.48
C GLU A 344 -25.72 -0.41 -2.38
N GLN A 345 -25.20 0.82 -2.29
CA GLN A 345 -24.02 1.24 -3.05
C GLN A 345 -22.77 0.47 -2.61
N VAL A 346 -22.59 0.26 -1.31
CA VAL A 346 -21.49 -0.56 -0.78
C VAL A 346 -21.67 -2.02 -1.20
N HIS A 347 -22.88 -2.57 -1.07
CA HIS A 347 -23.15 -3.95 -1.48
C HIS A 347 -22.93 -4.20 -2.97
N LEU A 348 -23.23 -3.23 -3.84
CA LEU A 348 -22.94 -3.31 -5.26
C LEU A 348 -21.44 -3.58 -5.49
N TYR A 349 -20.57 -2.78 -4.89
CA TYR A 349 -19.12 -2.97 -5.04
C TYR A 349 -18.58 -4.23 -4.34
N GLU A 350 -19.16 -4.63 -3.20
CA GLU A 350 -18.84 -5.93 -2.59
C GLU A 350 -19.18 -7.11 -3.51
N LEU A 351 -20.30 -7.04 -4.22
CA LEU A 351 -20.73 -8.06 -5.18
C LEU A 351 -19.81 -8.09 -6.40
N CYS A 352 -19.48 -6.94 -6.99
CA CYS A 352 -18.53 -6.87 -8.12
C CYS A 352 -17.17 -7.45 -7.74
N MET A 353 -16.64 -7.10 -6.57
CA MET A 353 -15.35 -7.60 -6.08
C MET A 353 -15.35 -9.11 -5.84
N LEU A 354 -16.40 -9.65 -5.20
CA LEU A 354 -16.54 -11.08 -4.99
C LEU A 354 -16.72 -11.84 -6.31
N ALA A 355 -17.41 -11.24 -7.28
CA ALA A 355 -17.57 -11.82 -8.61
C ALA A 355 -16.24 -11.86 -9.36
N GLY A 356 -15.43 -10.81 -9.28
CA GLY A 356 -14.07 -10.80 -9.82
C GLY A 356 -13.23 -11.94 -9.26
N TRP A 357 -13.20 -12.11 -7.94
CA TRP A 357 -12.48 -13.23 -7.31
C TRP A 357 -13.04 -14.60 -7.69
N TYR A 358 -14.36 -14.73 -7.85
CA TYR A 358 -14.98 -15.95 -8.36
C TYR A 358 -14.48 -16.25 -9.79
N LEU A 359 -14.53 -15.28 -10.69
CA LEU A 359 -14.10 -15.44 -12.08
C LEU A 359 -12.59 -15.76 -12.17
N GLU A 360 -11.76 -15.09 -11.37
CA GLU A 360 -10.32 -15.41 -11.25
C GLU A 360 -10.11 -16.85 -10.78
N SER A 361 -10.89 -17.30 -9.80
CA SER A 361 -10.78 -18.66 -9.24
C SER A 361 -11.10 -19.77 -10.25
N LEU A 362 -11.92 -19.49 -11.27
CA LEU A 362 -12.22 -20.44 -12.36
C LEU A 362 -11.01 -20.67 -13.29
N HIS A 363 -10.12 -19.67 -13.41
CA HIS A 363 -8.96 -19.73 -14.30
C HIS A 363 -7.71 -20.34 -13.64
N GLY A 364 -7.81 -20.82 -12.40
CA GLY A 364 -6.82 -21.69 -11.77
C GLY A 364 -5.50 -21.04 -11.34
N ARG A 365 -5.42 -19.71 -11.25
CA ARG A 365 -4.23 -19.00 -10.73
C ARG A 365 -4.51 -18.42 -9.35
N GLU A 366 -3.72 -18.85 -8.36
CA GLU A 366 -3.51 -18.17 -7.05
C GLU A 366 -4.76 -17.72 -6.28
N SER A 367 -5.92 -18.35 -6.50
CA SER A 367 -7.12 -18.01 -5.74
C SER A 367 -6.97 -18.46 -4.29
N ARG A 368 -7.31 -17.56 -3.36
CA ARG A 368 -7.29 -17.83 -1.92
C ARG A 368 -8.31 -18.89 -1.49
N HIS A 369 -9.39 -19.03 -2.26
CA HIS A 369 -10.54 -19.87 -1.94
C HIS A 369 -11.06 -20.58 -3.20
N PRO A 370 -11.71 -21.73 -3.07
CA PRO A 370 -12.31 -22.41 -4.20
C PRO A 370 -13.56 -21.66 -4.72
N PRO A 371 -13.95 -21.85 -6.00
CA PRO A 371 -15.09 -21.15 -6.59
C PRO A 371 -16.40 -21.28 -5.80
N GLU A 372 -16.69 -22.45 -5.19
CA GLU A 372 -17.92 -22.63 -4.41
C GLU A 372 -18.00 -21.73 -3.18
N GLU A 373 -16.85 -21.38 -2.58
CA GLU A 373 -16.83 -20.49 -1.42
C GLU A 373 -17.21 -19.06 -1.83
N TYR A 374 -16.73 -18.58 -2.99
CA TYR A 374 -17.13 -17.27 -3.50
C TYR A 374 -18.61 -17.22 -3.88
N LEU A 375 -19.16 -18.25 -4.51
CA LEU A 375 -20.60 -18.33 -4.81
C LEU A 375 -21.45 -18.25 -3.53
N ASN A 376 -21.05 -18.95 -2.47
CA ASN A 376 -21.71 -18.88 -1.17
C ASN A 376 -21.65 -17.47 -0.57
N ARG A 377 -20.50 -16.79 -0.68
CA ARG A 377 -20.34 -15.41 -0.23
C ARG A 377 -21.18 -14.44 -1.05
N LEU A 378 -21.18 -14.55 -2.39
CA LEU A 378 -22.00 -13.77 -3.31
C LEU A 378 -23.48 -13.90 -2.95
N SER A 379 -23.99 -15.14 -2.83
CA SER A 379 -25.37 -15.40 -2.40
C SER A 379 -25.67 -14.80 -1.02
N GLY A 380 -24.70 -14.85 -0.10
CA GLY A 380 -24.84 -14.25 1.23
C GLY A 380 -24.93 -12.73 1.20
N VAL A 381 -24.11 -12.04 0.40
CA VAL A 381 -24.17 -10.58 0.22
C VAL A 381 -25.44 -10.19 -0.52
N PHE A 382 -25.75 -10.87 -1.62
CA PHE A 382 -26.90 -10.56 -2.46
C PHE A 382 -28.22 -10.62 -1.70
N ARG A 383 -28.41 -11.66 -0.87
CA ARG A 383 -29.57 -11.74 0.04
C ARG A 383 -29.68 -10.54 0.99
N ARG A 384 -28.56 -10.05 1.53
CA ARG A 384 -28.57 -8.86 2.41
C ARG A 384 -28.81 -7.56 1.64
N ALA A 385 -28.42 -7.52 0.37
CA ALA A 385 -28.60 -6.35 -0.48
C ALA A 385 -30.06 -6.20 -0.95
N VAL A 386 -30.76 -7.32 -1.19
CA VAL A 386 -32.16 -7.34 -1.65
C VAL A 386 -33.16 -7.14 -0.50
N ILE A 387 -32.83 -7.62 0.71
CA ILE A 387 -33.68 -7.39 1.89
C ILE A 387 -33.56 -5.93 2.30
N ARG A 388 -34.52 -5.11 1.86
CA ARG A 388 -34.73 -3.76 2.37
C ARG A 388 -35.16 -3.88 3.84
N ASN A 389 -34.35 -3.37 4.75
CA ASN A 389 -34.75 -3.21 6.16
C ASN A 389 -35.87 -2.18 6.28
#